data_AF-A0A453FKP8-F1
#
_entry.id   AF-A0A453FKP8-F1
#
_cell.length_a   1.000
_cell.length_b   1.000
_cell.length_c   1.000
_cell.angle_alpha   90.00
_cell.angle_beta   90.00
_cell.angle_gamma   90.00
#
_symmetry.space_group_name_H-M   'P 1'
#
loop_
_entity.id
_entity.type
_entity.pdbx_description
1 polymer ?
#
loop_
_entity_poly.entity_id
_entity_poly.type
_entity_poly.pdbx_seq_one_letter_code
_entity_poly.pdbx_strand_id
1 'polypeptide(L)'
;GIPSVGMSPFACGWSTQRRDLASANASQIIESLHAGFVPVLHGDAVLDESLDCTILSGDVIIRHLAQLLTPKYVVFLTDVHGVYDRPPTDPNAVLLKEIG
;
A
#
# COMPACT_ATOMS: atom_id res chain seq x y z
N GLY A 1 19.10 15.79 -0.48
CA GLY A 1 18.59 14.40 -0.45
C GLY A 1 17.11 14.42 -0.08
N ILE A 2 16.42 13.29 -0.22
CA ILE A 2 15.03 13.15 0.26
C ILE A 2 15.10 12.72 1.74
N PRO A 3 14.42 13.41 2.68
CA PRO A 3 14.40 13.02 4.09
C PRO A 3 13.44 11.84 4.30
N SER A 4 13.83 10.65 3.86
CA SER A 4 13.00 9.44 3.94
C SER A 4 13.15 8.71 5.28
N VAL A 5 12.06 8.17 5.81
CA VAL A 5 12.05 7.30 7.01
C VAL A 5 11.33 5.99 6.71
N GLY A 6 11.98 4.86 7.00
CA GLY A 6 11.38 3.54 6.85
C GLY A 6 10.42 3.22 7.99
N MET A 7 9.23 2.71 7.67
CA MET A 7 8.20 2.35 8.64
C MET A 7 7.63 0.97 8.29
N SER A 8 7.95 -0.05 9.08
CA SER A 8 7.41 -1.40 8.93
C SER A 8 5.99 -1.46 9.49
N PRO A 9 4.98 -1.90 8.70
CA PRO A 9 3.64 -2.16 9.23
C PRO A 9 3.61 -3.07 10.46
N PHE A 10 4.45 -4.13 10.49
CA PHE A 10 4.58 -5.00 11.66
C PHE A 10 5.05 -4.20 12.90
N ALA A 11 6.11 -3.41 12.75
CA ALA A 11 6.65 -2.59 13.85
C ALA A 11 5.68 -1.48 14.30
N CYS A 12 4.85 -0.98 13.39
CA CYS A 12 3.78 -0.02 13.69
C CYS A 12 2.53 -0.68 14.32
N GLY A 13 2.55 -1.98 14.56
CA GLY A 13 1.46 -2.72 15.21
C GLY A 13 0.23 -2.94 14.34
N TRP A 14 0.41 -2.95 13.02
CA TRP A 14 -0.68 -3.29 12.11
C TRP A 14 -0.92 -4.80 12.16
N SER A 15 -2.18 -5.21 12.01
CA SER A 15 -2.59 -6.61 12.09
C SER A 15 -3.69 -6.94 11.09
N THR A 16 -3.82 -8.23 10.80
CA THR A 16 -4.91 -8.77 9.99
C THR A 16 -5.79 -9.72 10.80
N GLN A 17 -6.96 -10.03 10.24
CA GLN A 17 -7.80 -11.13 10.71
C GLN A 17 -8.29 -11.87 9.48
N ARG A 18 -7.99 -13.17 9.38
CA ARG A 18 -8.34 -13.99 8.21
C ARG A 18 -7.86 -13.35 6.89
N ARG A 19 -6.65 -12.75 6.91
CA ARG A 19 -5.99 -12.04 5.79
C ARG A 19 -6.54 -10.66 5.43
N ASP A 20 -7.59 -10.20 6.09
CA ASP A 20 -8.11 -8.84 5.91
C ASP A 20 -7.51 -7.89 6.94
N LEU A 21 -7.32 -6.61 6.57
CA LEU A 21 -6.79 -5.61 7.49
C LEU A 21 -7.73 -5.43 8.70
N ALA A 22 -7.23 -5.73 9.90
CA ALA A 22 -8.00 -5.66 11.14
C ALA A 22 -7.70 -4.38 11.93
N SER A 23 -6.42 -4.03 12.07
CA SER A 23 -5.97 -2.83 12.75
C SER A 23 -4.80 -2.19 12.01
N ALA A 24 -4.85 -0.87 11.86
CA ALA A 24 -3.79 -0.09 11.23
C ALA A 24 -3.76 1.34 11.77
N ASN A 25 -2.90 1.56 12.77
CA ASN A 25 -2.67 2.89 13.31
C ASN A 25 -1.66 3.65 12.44
N ALA A 26 -2.09 4.78 11.87
CA ALA A 26 -1.29 5.62 11.00
C ALA A 26 -0.69 6.87 11.70
N SER A 27 -0.83 7.02 13.02
CA SER A 27 -0.37 8.22 13.74
C SER A 27 1.11 8.51 13.51
N GLN A 28 1.98 7.49 13.56
CA GLN A 28 3.42 7.67 13.31
C GLN A 28 3.70 8.15 11.88
N ILE A 29 2.93 7.66 10.90
CA ILE A 29 3.03 8.07 9.49
C ILE A 29 2.61 9.54 9.35
N ILE A 30 1.51 9.93 10.00
CA ILE A 30 1.02 11.31 9.99
C ILE A 30 1.99 12.26 10.68
N GLU A 31 2.52 11.88 11.85
CA GLU A 31 3.51 12.66 12.59
C GLU A 31 4.80 12.86 11.78
N SER A 32 5.29 11.82 11.12
CA SER A 32 6.47 11.93 10.27
C SER A 32 6.24 12.82 9.04
N LEU A 33 5.05 12.76 8.42
CA LEU A 33 4.66 13.72 7.38
C LEU A 33 4.65 15.16 7.91
N HIS A 34 4.07 15.41 9.08
CA HIS A 34 4.06 16.75 9.70
C HIS A 34 5.46 17.25 10.07
N ALA A 35 6.37 16.35 10.42
CA ALA A 35 7.77 16.66 10.69
C ALA A 35 8.61 16.88 9.41
N GLY A 36 8.01 16.76 8.22
CA GLY A 36 8.67 17.02 6.94
C GLY A 36 9.44 15.81 6.37
N PHE A 37 9.23 14.61 6.91
CA PHE A 37 9.78 13.39 6.35
C PHE A 37 8.91 12.82 5.24
N VAL A 38 9.50 11.93 4.44
CA VAL A 38 8.81 11.08 3.47
C VAL A 38 8.74 9.66 4.04
N PRO A 39 7.60 9.20 4.56
CA PRO A 39 7.44 7.85 5.07
C PRO A 39 7.55 6.83 3.94
N VAL A 40 8.34 5.78 4.16
CA VAL A 40 8.52 4.67 3.23
C VAL A 40 8.04 3.39 3.92
N LEU A 41 6.93 2.86 3.44
CA LEU A 41 6.36 1.59 3.89
C LEU A 41 6.60 0.52 2.84
N HIS A 42 6.41 -0.74 3.23
CA HIS A 42 6.50 -1.90 2.34
C HIS A 42 5.42 -2.91 2.69
N GLY A 43 5.10 -3.81 1.75
CA GLY A 43 4.34 -5.01 2.09
C GLY A 43 5.08 -5.80 3.17
N ASP A 44 4.35 -6.33 4.14
CA ASP A 44 4.96 -6.85 5.36
C ASP A 44 4.25 -8.12 5.85
N ALA A 45 4.97 -8.95 6.61
CA ALA A 45 4.38 -10.05 7.34
C ALA A 45 3.88 -9.51 8.70
N VAL A 46 2.58 -9.59 8.93
CA VAL A 46 1.94 -9.03 10.13
C VAL A 46 1.21 -10.11 10.92
N LEU A 47 1.01 -9.88 12.22
CA LEU A 47 0.23 -10.79 13.04
C LEU A 47 -1.21 -10.89 12.53
N ASP A 48 -1.72 -12.11 12.44
CA ASP A 48 -3.11 -12.39 12.11
C ASP A 48 -3.83 -13.02 13.29
N GLU A 49 -4.97 -12.47 13.66
CA GLU A 49 -5.74 -12.93 14.83
C GLU A 49 -6.32 -14.34 14.68
N SER A 50 -6.39 -14.88 13.46
CA SER A 50 -6.96 -16.21 13.16
C SER A 50 -5.96 -17.19 12.55
N LEU A 51 -4.85 -16.70 11.99
CA LEU A 51 -3.88 -17.48 11.22
C LEU A 51 -2.44 -17.32 11.70
N ASP A 52 -2.23 -16.73 12.89
CA ASP A 52 -0.96 -16.33 13.49
C ASP A 52 -0.22 -15.21 12.74
N CYS A 53 -0.05 -15.35 11.42
CA CYS A 53 0.62 -14.36 10.58
C CYS A 53 0.11 -14.41 9.14
N THR A 54 -0.01 -13.25 8.49
CA THR A 54 -0.29 -13.16 7.05
C THR A 54 0.51 -12.05 6.38
N ILE A 55 0.51 -12.06 5.04
CA ILE A 55 1.11 -10.98 4.25
C ILE A 55 0.09 -9.86 4.08
N LEU A 56 0.46 -8.68 4.58
CA LEU A 56 -0.21 -7.43 4.27
C LEU A 56 0.45 -6.82 3.01
N SER A 57 -0.29 -6.78 1.90
CA SER A 57 0.23 -6.26 0.64
C SER A 57 0.33 -4.74 0.61
N GLY A 58 1.23 -4.22 -0.23
CA GLY A 58 1.36 -2.78 -0.48
C GLY A 58 0.07 -2.14 -1.00
N ASP A 59 -0.72 -2.88 -1.78
CA ASP A 59 -2.00 -2.42 -2.32
C ASP A 59 -3.05 -2.20 -1.22
N VAL A 60 -3.09 -3.09 -0.21
CA VAL A 60 -3.97 -2.92 0.95
C VAL A 60 -3.52 -1.72 1.79
N ILE A 61 -2.20 -1.55 2.00
CA ILE A 61 -1.63 -0.41 2.72
C ILE A 61 -2.01 0.90 2.04
N ILE A 62 -1.75 1.04 0.74
CA ILE A 62 -2.03 2.29 0.02
C ILE A 62 -3.53 2.59 -0.05
N ARG A 63 -4.38 1.57 -0.19
CA ARG A 63 -5.84 1.73 -0.12
C ARG A 63 -6.27 2.31 1.23
N HIS A 64 -5.80 1.73 2.33
CA HIS A 64 -6.13 2.20 3.69
C HIS A 64 -5.65 3.63 3.92
N LEU A 65 -4.40 3.94 3.57
CA LEU A 65 -3.84 5.28 3.70
C LEU A 65 -4.54 6.31 2.81
N ALA A 66 -4.95 5.93 1.59
CA ALA A 66 -5.67 6.84 0.70
C ALA A 66 -7.07 7.18 1.24
N GLN A 67 -7.75 6.22 1.86
CA GLN A 67 -9.04 6.45 2.53
C GLN A 67 -8.89 7.38 3.74
N LEU A 68 -7.80 7.24 4.50
CA LEU A 68 -7.52 8.04 5.69
C LEU A 68 -7.05 9.46 5.37
N LEU A 69 -6.10 9.60 4.45
CA LEU A 69 -5.39 10.85 4.16
C LEU A 69 -6.02 11.66 3.03
N THR A 70 -6.90 11.04 2.23
CA THR A 70 -7.57 11.67 1.08
C THR A 70 -6.60 12.43 0.15
N PRO A 71 -5.52 11.78 -0.33
CA PRO A 71 -4.55 12.45 -1.19
C PRO A 71 -5.20 12.83 -2.52
N LYS A 72 -4.66 13.85 -3.18
CA LYS A 72 -5.12 14.25 -4.52
C LYS A 72 -4.90 13.17 -5.57
N TYR A 73 -3.86 12.37 -5.40
CA TYR A 73 -3.47 11.31 -6.32
C TYR A 73 -2.92 10.11 -5.55
N VAL A 74 -3.20 8.92 -6.07
CA VAL A 74 -2.50 7.68 -5.74
C VAL A 74 -1.85 7.20 -7.03
N VAL A 75 -0.54 6.97 -7.00
CA VAL A 75 0.23 6.57 -8.18
C VAL A 75 0.81 5.19 -7.95
N PHE A 76 0.45 4.26 -8.83
CA PHE A 76 1.02 2.91 -8.86
C PHE A 76 2.15 2.87 -9.89
N LEU A 77 3.33 2.43 -9.46
CA LEU A 77 4.47 2.16 -10.32
C LEU A 77 4.58 0.66 -10.50
N THR A 78 4.58 0.22 -11.75
CA THR A 78 4.59 -1.21 -12.11
C THR A 78 5.54 -1.44 -13.30
N ASP A 79 5.79 -2.70 -13.63
CA ASP A 79 6.67 -3.14 -14.73
C ASP A 79 6.03 -3.04 -16.12
N VAL A 80 4.76 -2.64 -16.18
CA VAL A 80 3.98 -2.42 -17.39
C VAL A 80 3.49 -0.97 -17.47
N HIS A 81 3.05 -0.52 -18.65
CA HIS A 81 2.67 0.89 -18.86
C HIS A 81 1.36 1.33 -18.17
N GLY A 82 0.61 0.40 -17.60
CA GLY A 82 -0.67 0.63 -16.93
C GLY A 82 -1.52 -0.64 -16.95
N VAL A 83 -2.84 -0.48 -16.87
CA VAL A 83 -3.77 -1.61 -16.93
C VAL A 83 -4.17 -1.87 -18.38
N TYR A 84 -4.14 -3.14 -18.76
CA TYR A 84 -4.55 -3.61 -20.08
C TYR A 84 -5.90 -4.34 -19.96
N ASP A 85 -6.62 -4.48 -21.08
CA ASP A 85 -7.88 -5.24 -21.15
C ASP A 85 -7.71 -6.76 -20.92
N ARG A 86 -6.48 -7.25 -21.01
CA ARG A 86 -6.04 -8.64 -20.82
C ARG A 86 -4.54 -8.66 -20.45
N PRO A 87 -3.94 -9.82 -20.16
CA PRO A 87 -2.51 -9.88 -19.85
C PRO A 87 -1.65 -9.18 -20.93
N PRO A 88 -0.73 -8.29 -20.54
CA PRO A 88 0.08 -7.50 -21.49
C PRO A 88 1.05 -8.35 -22.31
N THR A 89 1.21 -9.64 -21.97
CA THR A 89 1.95 -10.62 -22.76
C THR A 89 1.16 -11.11 -23.99
N ASP A 90 -0.15 -10.87 -24.06
CA ASP A 90 -0.96 -11.12 -25.25
C ASP A 90 -0.65 -10.04 -26.31
N PRO A 91 -0.28 -10.42 -27.55
CA PRO A 91 -0.01 -9.45 -28.63
C PRO A 91 -1.19 -8.53 -28.96
N ASN A 92 -2.42 -8.94 -28.63
CA ASN A 92 -3.64 -8.17 -28.86
C ASN A 92 -4.07 -7.35 -27.63
N ALA A 93 -3.28 -7.31 -26.56
CA ALA A 93 -3.59 -6.54 -25.37
C ALA A 93 -3.59 -5.03 -25.68
N VAL A 94 -4.61 -4.33 -25.20
CA VAL A 94 -4.77 -2.88 -25.40
C VAL A 94 -4.66 -2.17 -24.06
N LEU A 95 -3.79 -1.16 -24.00
CA LEU A 95 -3.64 -0.29 -22.83
C LEU A 95 -4.92 0.53 -22.62
N LEU A 96 -5.52 0.39 -21.44
CA LEU A 96 -6.68 1.16 -21.03
C LEU A 96 -6.22 2.53 -20.51
N LYS A 97 -6.76 3.61 -21.08
CA LYS A 97 -6.46 4.98 -20.62
C LYS A 97 -7.21 5.36 -19.34
N GLU A 98 -8.38 4.76 -19.15
CA GLU A 98 -9.27 4.99 -18.01
C GLU A 98 -10.05 3.69 -17.74
N ILE A 99 -10.35 3.44 -16.46
CA ILE A 99 -11.12 2.30 -15.99
C ILE A 99 -12.27 2.86 -15.15
N GLY A 100 -13.49 2.45 -15.47
CA GLY A 100 -14.72 2.82 -14.75
C GLY A 100 -15.24 1.69 -13.87
#